data_AF-A0AAV1RUI7-F1
#
_entry.id   AF-A0AAV1RUI7-F1
#
_cell.length_a   1.000
_cell.length_b   1.000
_cell.length_c   1.000
_cell.angle_alpha   90.00
_cell.angle_beta   90.00
_cell.angle_gamma   90.00
#
_symmetry.space_group_name_H-M   'P 1'
#
loop_
_entity.id
_entity.type
_entity.pdbx_description
1 polymer ?
#
loop_
_entity_poly.entity_id
_entity_poly.type
_entity_poly.pdbx_seq_one_letter_code
_entity_poly.pdbx_strand_id
1 'polypeptide(L)'
;MEERKWENLELDCLANAFGRVGMESLLLDVPFVCKSWYKASLDPSCWKRLVFPRNIESDWMTTGVLLLDRFMEEYKIGNCSVDAFVKFIVGRSHGNCTCLLLPSGCTQEVIKYIADECPALISLSLPLDILRSTIIPTLIGKWEHLEDLSLGSSRNFVDIITQISLCCKKFSALRLLSARIGEAEASAIVTNLPNIKYLVLRGGQINFKNLVIIVEGCKSLVYLDVSDCIGFDPDDEKVLELASHIKTFKCEGSMLEEDYYEDYNDYEDFTEFLKLKAWKNTRNIVFACNPISGEYIAIPVADKEKNRIEMEERKWENLELDCLANVFGRVGMESLLLDVPFVCKSWYKASLDPSCWKRLVFPRNIESDWMTTGVLLLDRFMEEYKIGNCSVDAFVKFIVGRSHGNCTRLLLPSGCTEEVVKYIADE
;
A
#
# COMPACT_ATOMS: atom_id res chain seq x y z
N MET A 1 0.44 -40.51 8.84
CA MET A 1 0.16 -40.17 7.43
C MET A 1 1.48 -39.82 6.78
N GLU A 2 1.67 -40.08 5.49
CA GLU A 2 2.85 -39.56 4.80
C GLU A 2 2.72 -38.04 4.68
N GLU A 3 3.68 -37.29 5.21
CA GLU A 3 3.70 -35.83 5.09
C GLU A 3 3.72 -35.43 3.60
N ARG A 4 2.69 -34.70 3.16
CA ARG A 4 2.62 -34.19 1.79
C ARG A 4 3.66 -33.10 1.59
N LYS A 5 4.83 -33.49 1.08
CA LYS A 5 5.90 -32.54 0.77
C LYS A 5 5.46 -31.55 -0.31
N TRP A 6 5.65 -30.27 -0.02
CA TRP A 6 5.34 -29.12 -0.90
C TRP A 6 6.03 -29.14 -2.27
N GLU A 7 7.08 -29.96 -2.45
CA GLU A 7 7.70 -30.21 -3.75
C GLU A 7 6.76 -30.90 -4.76
N ASN A 8 5.66 -31.50 -4.30
CA ASN A 8 4.65 -32.20 -5.11
C ASN A 8 3.39 -31.36 -5.39
N LEU A 9 3.35 -30.08 -5.01
CA LEU A 9 2.28 -29.18 -5.43
C LEU A 9 2.52 -28.72 -6.88
N GLU A 10 1.46 -28.56 -7.67
CA GLU A 10 1.55 -28.07 -9.05
C GLU A 10 2.10 -26.63 -9.07
N LEU A 11 2.97 -26.34 -10.05
CA LEU A 11 3.70 -25.05 -10.12
C LEU A 11 2.73 -23.87 -10.22
N ASP A 12 1.65 -24.01 -11.00
CA ASP A 12 0.62 -22.99 -11.20
C ASP A 12 -0.10 -22.64 -9.88
N CYS A 13 -0.32 -23.64 -9.02
CA CYS A 13 -0.87 -23.44 -7.68
C CYS A 13 0.11 -22.66 -6.80
N LEU A 14 1.40 -23.03 -6.82
CA LEU A 14 2.45 -22.31 -6.08
C LEU A 14 2.57 -20.86 -6.58
N ALA A 15 2.56 -20.62 -7.89
CA ALA A 15 2.67 -19.30 -8.50
C ALA A 15 1.50 -18.37 -8.08
N ASN A 16 0.26 -18.87 -8.14
CA ASN A 16 -0.92 -18.11 -7.68
C ASN A 16 -0.91 -17.85 -6.15
N ALA A 17 -0.30 -18.72 -5.35
CA ALA A 17 -0.10 -18.46 -3.91
C ALA A 17 1.00 -17.41 -3.69
N PHE A 18 2.10 -17.51 -4.43
CA PHE A 18 3.25 -16.61 -4.36
C PHE A 18 2.94 -15.18 -4.82
N GLY A 19 2.03 -15.00 -5.77
CA GLY A 19 1.47 -13.68 -6.12
C GLY A 19 0.67 -12.99 -5.01
N ARG A 20 0.51 -13.61 -3.84
CA ARG A 20 -0.23 -13.09 -2.68
C ARG A 20 0.62 -12.89 -1.42
N VAL A 21 1.91 -13.26 -1.41
CA VAL A 21 2.78 -13.11 -0.22
C VAL A 21 3.53 -11.78 -0.14
N GLY A 22 3.28 -10.86 -1.07
CA GLY A 22 4.01 -9.58 -1.18
C GLY A 22 5.32 -9.70 -1.96
N MET A 23 5.75 -8.58 -2.57
CA MET A 23 6.93 -8.55 -3.44
C MET A 23 8.22 -8.90 -2.70
N GLU A 24 8.41 -8.38 -1.48
CA GLU A 24 9.62 -8.59 -0.70
C GLU A 24 9.83 -10.08 -0.36
N SER A 25 8.80 -10.74 0.17
CA SER A 25 8.87 -12.19 0.44
C SER A 25 8.95 -13.04 -0.83
N LEU A 26 8.32 -12.61 -1.93
CA LEU A 26 8.47 -13.25 -3.24
C LEU A 26 9.90 -13.18 -3.78
N LEU A 27 10.64 -12.12 -3.44
CA LEU A 27 12.02 -11.88 -3.87
C LEU A 27 13.08 -12.52 -2.96
N LEU A 28 12.88 -12.44 -1.64
CA LEU A 28 13.91 -12.72 -0.62
C LEU A 28 13.64 -13.97 0.22
N ASP A 29 12.39 -14.40 0.37
CA ASP A 29 12.04 -15.53 1.24
C ASP A 29 11.69 -16.78 0.41
N VAL A 30 10.68 -16.67 -0.45
CA VAL A 30 10.12 -17.78 -1.26
C VAL A 30 11.19 -18.52 -2.10
N PRO A 31 12.10 -17.85 -2.85
CA PRO A 31 13.02 -18.55 -3.73
C PRO A 31 14.07 -19.39 -2.99
N PHE A 32 14.30 -19.09 -1.70
CA PHE A 32 15.32 -19.72 -0.86
C PHE A 32 14.78 -20.88 -0.01
N VAL A 33 13.45 -21.13 -0.05
CA VAL A 33 12.82 -22.26 0.68
C VAL A 33 13.20 -23.62 0.10
N CYS A 34 13.05 -23.82 -1.22
CA CYS A 34 13.44 -25.05 -1.91
C CYS A 34 13.49 -24.87 -3.45
N LYS A 35 14.03 -25.86 -4.17
CA LYS A 35 14.15 -25.82 -5.65
C LYS A 35 12.80 -25.74 -6.39
N SER A 36 11.73 -26.30 -5.84
CA SER A 36 10.39 -26.19 -6.45
C SER A 36 9.84 -24.78 -6.32
N TRP A 37 10.01 -24.19 -5.13
CA TRP A 37 9.58 -22.82 -4.84
C TRP A 37 10.38 -21.78 -5.62
N TYR A 38 11.70 -21.96 -5.74
CA TYR A 38 12.53 -21.20 -6.65
C TYR A 38 11.93 -21.20 -8.07
N LYS A 39 11.64 -22.38 -8.64
CA LYS A 39 11.06 -22.50 -9.99
C LYS A 39 9.70 -21.81 -10.12
N ALA A 40 8.78 -22.02 -9.18
CA ALA A 40 7.47 -21.38 -9.21
C ALA A 40 7.55 -19.86 -8.98
N SER A 41 8.53 -19.35 -8.23
CA SER A 41 8.77 -17.90 -8.08
C SER A 41 9.31 -17.21 -9.36
N LEU A 42 9.76 -17.99 -10.35
CA LEU A 42 10.11 -17.48 -11.68
C LEU A 42 8.87 -17.32 -12.59
N ASP A 43 7.69 -17.80 -12.18
CA ASP A 43 6.48 -17.64 -12.97
C ASP A 43 6.05 -16.17 -13.02
N PRO A 44 5.87 -15.57 -14.21
CA PRO A 44 5.52 -14.15 -14.36
C PRO A 44 4.22 -13.75 -13.65
N SER A 45 3.29 -14.70 -13.46
CA SER A 45 2.00 -14.44 -12.82
C SER A 45 2.10 -14.11 -11.33
N CYS A 46 3.22 -14.45 -10.67
CA CYS A 46 3.52 -14.03 -9.30
C CYS A 46 3.75 -12.50 -9.20
N TRP A 47 4.29 -11.89 -10.26
CA TRP A 47 4.85 -10.53 -10.25
C TRP A 47 3.86 -9.48 -10.81
N LYS A 48 2.55 -9.76 -10.73
CA LYS A 48 1.48 -8.86 -11.22
C LYS A 48 1.29 -7.60 -10.38
N ARG A 49 1.68 -7.63 -9.10
CA ARG A 49 1.58 -6.50 -8.16
C ARG A 49 2.95 -6.23 -7.54
N LEU A 50 3.51 -5.06 -7.83
CA LEU A 50 4.85 -4.63 -7.44
C LEU A 50 4.74 -3.37 -6.59
N VAL A 51 4.59 -3.55 -5.27
CA VAL A 51 4.54 -2.44 -4.31
C VAL A 51 5.91 -2.31 -3.65
N PHE A 52 6.69 -1.30 -4.02
CA PHE A 52 7.96 -0.98 -3.36
C PHE A 52 7.69 -0.13 -2.10
N PRO A 53 8.47 -0.28 -1.02
CA PRO A 53 8.57 0.73 0.04
C PRO A 53 8.97 2.09 -0.56
N ARG A 54 8.55 3.21 0.03
CA ARG A 54 8.88 4.54 -0.51
C ARG A 54 10.38 4.78 -0.55
N ASN A 55 11.11 4.39 0.50
CA ASN A 55 12.56 4.47 0.59
C ASN A 55 13.11 3.04 0.68
N ILE A 56 14.01 2.67 -0.24
CA ILE A 56 14.55 1.31 -0.35
C ILE A 56 16.07 1.23 -0.14
N GLU A 57 16.77 2.36 -0.17
CA GLU A 57 18.21 2.52 0.00
C GLU A 57 18.49 3.37 1.24
N SER A 58 19.54 3.05 2.00
CA SER A 58 19.91 3.80 3.19
C SER A 58 20.53 5.17 2.84
N ASP A 59 19.89 6.23 3.29
CA ASP A 59 20.46 7.58 3.33
C ASP A 59 20.97 7.94 4.75
N TRP A 60 21.37 9.19 4.96
CA TRP A 60 21.88 9.66 6.25
C TRP A 60 20.79 9.87 7.33
N MET A 61 19.50 9.75 6.97
CA MET A 61 18.36 9.91 7.88
C MET A 61 17.71 8.56 8.24
N THR A 62 17.91 7.51 7.44
CA THR A 62 17.22 6.22 7.59
C THR A 62 18.00 5.23 8.47
N THR A 63 17.33 4.74 9.52
CA THR A 63 17.92 3.83 10.51
C THR A 63 17.42 2.38 10.33
N GLY A 64 18.02 1.62 9.41
CA GLY A 64 17.61 0.23 9.16
C GLY A 64 18.53 -0.52 8.21
N VAL A 65 18.16 -1.78 7.91
CA VAL A 65 18.60 -2.50 6.70
C VAL A 65 17.38 -2.46 5.78
N LEU A 66 17.48 -1.76 4.66
CA LEU A 66 16.33 -1.56 3.76
C LEU A 66 16.28 -2.64 2.68
N LEU A 67 15.20 -2.62 1.88
CA LEU A 67 14.91 -3.65 0.88
C LEU A 67 16.08 -3.87 -0.10
N LEU A 68 16.76 -2.79 -0.53
CA LEU A 68 17.91 -2.89 -1.43
C LEU A 68 19.12 -3.53 -0.75
N ASP A 69 19.37 -3.21 0.53
CA ASP A 69 20.46 -3.79 1.31
C ASP A 69 20.27 -5.29 1.51
N ARG A 70 19.05 -5.70 1.91
CA ARG A 70 18.68 -7.13 2.04
C ARG A 70 18.87 -7.87 0.72
N PHE A 71 18.46 -7.26 -0.39
CA PHE A 71 18.63 -7.85 -1.72
C PHE A 71 20.12 -8.00 -2.08
N MET A 72 20.93 -6.96 -1.85
CA MET A 72 22.37 -7.01 -2.12
C MET A 72 23.08 -8.07 -1.27
N GLU A 73 22.72 -8.23 0.00
CA GLU A 73 23.25 -9.28 0.89
C GLU A 73 22.87 -10.70 0.39
N GLU A 74 21.57 -10.97 0.20
CA GLU A 74 21.08 -12.31 -0.13
C GLU A 74 21.52 -12.77 -1.53
N TYR A 75 21.51 -11.86 -2.52
CA TYR A 75 21.97 -12.15 -3.88
C TYR A 75 23.49 -11.94 -4.07
N LYS A 76 24.21 -11.50 -3.03
CA LYS A 76 25.67 -11.26 -3.02
C LYS A 76 26.13 -10.27 -4.10
N ILE A 77 25.37 -9.19 -4.25
CA ILE A 77 25.62 -8.12 -5.22
C ILE A 77 26.44 -7.02 -4.53
N GLY A 78 27.60 -6.68 -5.09
CA GLY A 78 28.53 -5.74 -4.45
C GLY A 78 28.12 -4.26 -4.53
N ASN A 79 27.31 -3.87 -5.51
CA ASN A 79 26.68 -2.55 -5.62
C ASN A 79 25.48 -2.66 -6.57
N CYS A 80 24.36 -2.03 -6.25
CA CYS A 80 23.15 -1.99 -7.06
C CYS A 80 22.49 -0.62 -6.92
N SER A 81 22.19 0.07 -8.02
CA SER A 81 21.39 1.29 -7.96
C SER A 81 19.89 0.98 -7.84
N VAL A 82 19.12 1.89 -7.26
CA VAL A 82 17.65 1.88 -7.28
C VAL A 82 17.11 1.54 -8.67
N ASP A 83 17.62 2.21 -9.71
CA ASP A 83 17.27 1.96 -11.11
C ASP A 83 17.47 0.50 -11.55
N ALA A 84 18.64 -0.08 -11.24
CA ALA A 84 18.96 -1.46 -11.63
C ALA A 84 18.09 -2.47 -10.87
N PHE A 85 17.84 -2.21 -9.59
CA PHE A 85 16.99 -3.03 -8.72
C PHE A 85 15.53 -3.03 -9.15
N VAL A 86 14.94 -1.85 -9.39
CA VAL A 86 13.56 -1.72 -9.87
C VAL A 86 13.41 -2.40 -11.23
N LYS A 87 14.35 -2.19 -12.17
CA LYS A 87 14.34 -2.88 -13.48
C LYS A 87 14.44 -4.40 -13.34
N PHE A 88 15.28 -4.91 -12.44
CA PHE A 88 15.41 -6.34 -12.18
C PHE A 88 14.10 -6.97 -11.70
N ILE A 89 13.40 -6.33 -10.75
CA ILE A 89 12.12 -6.81 -10.23
C ILE A 89 11.00 -6.70 -11.28
N VAL A 90 10.89 -5.55 -11.95
CA VAL A 90 9.89 -5.33 -13.01
C VAL A 90 10.06 -6.35 -14.14
N GLY A 91 11.31 -6.67 -14.51
CA GLY A 91 11.63 -7.70 -15.51
C GLY A 91 11.12 -9.11 -15.16
N ARG A 92 10.96 -9.45 -13.86
CA ARG A 92 10.36 -10.73 -13.44
C ARG A 92 8.90 -10.88 -13.87
N SER A 93 8.20 -9.78 -14.13
CA SER A 93 6.80 -9.81 -14.56
C SER A 93 6.61 -10.16 -16.03
N HIS A 94 7.65 -10.07 -16.88
CA HIS A 94 7.57 -10.34 -18.32
C HIS A 94 6.30 -9.75 -18.99
N GLY A 95 6.00 -8.48 -18.75
CA GLY A 95 4.80 -7.80 -19.27
C GLY A 95 3.51 -7.96 -18.47
N ASN A 96 3.47 -8.79 -17.42
CA ASN A 96 2.27 -9.08 -16.63
C ASN A 96 2.04 -8.10 -15.47
N CYS A 97 2.90 -7.10 -15.26
CA CYS A 97 2.69 -6.12 -14.18
C CYS A 97 1.41 -5.30 -14.43
N THR A 98 0.50 -5.33 -13.45
CA THR A 98 -0.80 -4.63 -13.48
C THR A 98 -0.92 -3.54 -12.42
N CYS A 99 -0.12 -3.61 -11.36
CA CYS A 99 -0.10 -2.63 -10.27
C CYS A 99 1.35 -2.39 -9.87
N LEU A 100 1.80 -1.13 -9.93
CA LEU A 100 3.18 -0.74 -9.65
C LEU A 100 3.23 0.53 -8.79
N LEU A 101 3.80 0.45 -7.59
CA LEU A 101 4.07 1.58 -6.73
C LEU A 101 5.58 1.74 -6.60
N LEU A 102 6.13 2.81 -7.17
CA LEU A 102 7.58 3.02 -7.30
C LEU A 102 8.21 3.67 -6.05
N PRO A 103 9.49 3.34 -5.75
CA PRO A 103 10.25 3.99 -4.69
C PRO A 103 10.79 5.36 -5.14
N SER A 104 11.22 6.18 -4.18
CA SER A 104 12.07 7.35 -4.40
C SER A 104 13.42 6.95 -5.00
N GLY A 105 14.13 7.90 -5.61
CA GLY A 105 15.44 7.69 -6.23
C GLY A 105 15.40 7.10 -7.65
N CYS A 106 14.22 6.75 -8.17
CA CYS A 106 14.07 6.31 -9.57
C CYS A 106 14.40 7.42 -10.56
N THR A 107 15.19 7.13 -11.59
CA THR A 107 15.42 8.09 -12.70
C THR A 107 14.36 7.97 -13.80
N GLN A 108 14.40 8.93 -14.72
CA GLN A 108 13.61 8.94 -15.96
C GLN A 108 13.79 7.67 -16.81
N GLU A 109 14.95 7.02 -16.73
CA GLU A 109 15.24 5.79 -17.48
C GLU A 109 14.52 4.56 -16.92
N VAL A 110 14.05 4.60 -15.67
CA VAL A 110 13.15 3.57 -15.10
C VAL A 110 11.75 3.74 -15.65
N ILE A 111 11.24 4.97 -15.74
CA ILE A 111 9.87 5.21 -16.25
C ILE A 111 9.75 4.84 -17.72
N LYS A 112 10.75 5.17 -18.55
CA LYS A 112 10.79 4.73 -19.96
C LYS A 112 10.73 3.20 -20.06
N TYR A 113 11.58 2.51 -19.30
CA TYR A 113 11.62 1.06 -19.25
C TYR A 113 10.28 0.45 -18.82
N ILE A 114 9.63 0.97 -17.78
CA ILE A 114 8.29 0.53 -17.35
C ILE A 114 7.24 0.79 -18.43
N ALA A 115 7.33 1.90 -19.15
CA ALA A 115 6.40 2.22 -20.24
C ALA A 115 6.57 1.28 -21.45
N ASP A 116 7.74 0.71 -21.66
CA ASP A 116 7.99 -0.32 -22.69
C ASP A 116 7.67 -1.75 -22.22
N GLU A 117 8.02 -2.09 -20.97
CA GLU A 117 7.96 -3.46 -20.44
C GLU A 117 6.69 -3.78 -19.65
N CYS A 118 5.84 -2.79 -19.33
CA CYS A 118 4.60 -2.97 -18.58
C CYS A 118 3.38 -2.27 -19.22
N PRO A 119 3.00 -2.63 -20.46
CA PRO A 119 1.82 -2.06 -21.14
C PRO A 119 0.49 -2.45 -20.46
N ALA A 120 0.47 -3.53 -19.67
CA ALA A 120 -0.71 -4.04 -18.98
C ALA A 120 -1.03 -3.33 -17.64
N LEU A 121 -0.39 -2.19 -17.34
CA LEU A 121 -0.61 -1.46 -16.09
C LEU A 121 -2.04 -0.92 -15.97
N ILE A 122 -2.64 -1.18 -14.81
CA ILE A 122 -3.98 -0.74 -14.39
C ILE A 122 -3.84 0.31 -13.28
N SER A 123 -2.89 0.14 -12.36
CA SER A 123 -2.59 1.09 -11.28
C SER A 123 -1.10 1.43 -11.26
N LEU A 124 -0.78 2.73 -11.27
CA LEU A 124 0.59 3.24 -11.22
C LEU A 124 0.70 4.32 -10.14
N SER A 125 1.71 4.23 -9.27
CA SER A 125 2.13 5.34 -8.41
C SER A 125 3.56 5.74 -8.71
N LEU A 126 3.70 7.01 -9.08
CA LEU A 126 4.98 7.67 -9.31
C LEU A 126 5.50 8.29 -8.00
N PRO A 127 6.82 8.29 -7.75
CA PRO A 127 7.40 8.96 -6.58
C PRO A 127 7.41 10.48 -6.77
N LEU A 128 7.55 11.24 -5.68
CA LEU A 128 7.40 12.71 -5.70
C LEU A 128 8.54 13.43 -6.46
N ASP A 129 9.71 12.81 -6.56
CA ASP A 129 10.92 13.34 -7.18
C ASP A 129 10.92 13.28 -8.72
N ILE A 130 10.30 12.25 -9.32
CA ILE A 130 10.22 12.07 -10.78
C ILE A 130 9.42 13.19 -11.48
N LEU A 131 8.62 13.94 -10.74
CA LEU A 131 7.57 14.84 -11.24
C LEU A 131 8.09 16.14 -11.85
N ARG A 132 9.39 16.41 -11.68
CA ARG A 132 10.14 17.41 -12.46
C ARG A 132 10.37 16.96 -13.91
N SER A 133 10.11 15.70 -14.26
CA SER A 133 10.26 15.19 -15.60
C SER A 133 9.14 15.65 -16.55
N THR A 134 9.54 16.01 -17.77
CA THR A 134 8.66 16.32 -18.89
C THR A 134 8.26 15.10 -19.71
N ILE A 135 8.75 13.89 -19.38
CA ILE A 135 8.45 12.68 -20.17
C ILE A 135 7.13 12.01 -19.80
N ILE A 136 6.58 12.26 -18.60
CA ILE A 136 5.37 11.55 -18.14
C ILE A 136 4.20 11.70 -19.13
N PRO A 137 3.84 12.90 -19.63
CA PRO A 137 2.79 13.04 -20.64
C PRO A 137 3.03 12.19 -21.90
N THR A 138 4.28 12.10 -22.38
CA THR A 138 4.59 11.37 -23.62
C THR A 138 4.58 9.85 -23.48
N LEU A 139 4.53 9.34 -22.24
CA LEU A 139 4.50 7.91 -21.92
C LEU A 139 3.10 7.40 -21.56
N ILE A 140 2.16 8.25 -21.12
CA ILE A 140 0.78 7.86 -20.76
C ILE A 140 0.11 7.00 -21.84
N GLY A 141 0.34 7.33 -23.12
CA GLY A 141 -0.23 6.59 -24.25
C GLY A 141 0.20 5.12 -24.38
N LYS A 142 1.20 4.66 -23.61
CA LYS A 142 1.60 3.25 -23.54
C LYS A 142 0.83 2.44 -22.49
N TRP A 143 0.04 3.10 -21.63
CA TRP A 143 -0.76 2.47 -20.58
C TRP A 143 -2.27 2.62 -20.86
N GLU A 144 -2.72 2.07 -21.99
CA GLU A 144 -4.13 2.14 -22.44
C GLU A 144 -5.13 1.55 -21.43
N HIS A 145 -4.66 0.69 -20.53
CA HIS A 145 -5.45 0.02 -19.49
C HIS A 145 -5.37 0.69 -18.11
N LEU A 146 -4.72 1.85 -18.00
CA LEU A 146 -4.58 2.57 -16.72
C LEU A 146 -5.96 3.05 -16.22
N GLU A 147 -6.34 2.60 -15.02
CA GLU A 147 -7.58 2.97 -14.33
C GLU A 147 -7.31 3.90 -13.13
N ASP A 148 -6.09 3.85 -12.58
CA ASP A 148 -5.65 4.50 -11.35
C ASP A 148 -4.24 5.09 -11.48
N LEU A 149 -4.07 6.39 -11.21
CA LEU A 149 -2.77 7.06 -11.19
C LEU A 149 -2.57 7.87 -9.90
N SER A 150 -1.44 7.64 -9.26
CA SER A 150 -0.95 8.41 -8.12
C SER A 150 0.33 9.17 -8.50
N LEU A 151 0.33 10.47 -8.27
CA LEU A 151 1.48 11.36 -8.40
C LEU A 151 1.40 12.47 -7.34
N GLY A 152 2.43 13.31 -7.26
CA GLY A 152 2.41 14.56 -6.50
C GLY A 152 2.26 15.78 -7.39
N SER A 153 2.65 16.94 -6.86
CA SER A 153 2.71 18.21 -7.60
C SER A 153 3.58 18.11 -8.87
N SER A 154 2.99 18.34 -10.05
CA SER A 154 3.71 18.38 -11.33
C SER A 154 3.27 19.57 -12.19
N ARG A 155 4.25 20.25 -12.80
CA ARG A 155 3.98 21.36 -13.74
C ARG A 155 3.31 20.92 -15.04
N ASN A 156 3.43 19.64 -15.38
CA ASN A 156 2.85 19.06 -16.60
C ASN A 156 1.50 18.38 -16.32
N PHE A 157 0.88 18.65 -15.16
CA PHE A 157 -0.34 17.95 -14.72
C PHE A 157 -1.48 18.02 -15.75
N VAL A 158 -1.73 19.21 -16.32
CA VAL A 158 -2.74 19.42 -17.36
C VAL A 158 -2.46 18.56 -18.61
N ASP A 159 -1.20 18.45 -19.03
CA ASP A 159 -0.81 17.59 -20.15
C ASP A 159 -1.01 16.11 -19.81
N ILE A 160 -0.64 15.68 -18.59
CA ILE A 160 -0.82 14.30 -18.11
C ILE A 160 -2.30 13.91 -18.19
N ILE A 161 -3.21 14.69 -17.60
CA ILE A 161 -4.65 14.34 -17.61
C ILE A 161 -5.29 14.47 -19.00
N THR A 162 -4.75 15.34 -19.86
CA THR A 162 -5.17 15.41 -21.27
C THR A 162 -4.76 14.15 -22.03
N GLN A 163 -3.57 13.59 -21.78
CA GLN A 163 -3.18 12.31 -22.38
C GLN A 163 -3.98 11.13 -21.78
N ILE A 164 -4.31 11.18 -20.49
CA ILE A 164 -5.17 10.17 -19.85
C ILE A 164 -6.57 10.14 -20.49
N SER A 165 -7.20 11.30 -20.73
CA SER A 165 -8.53 11.34 -21.37
C SER A 165 -8.52 10.79 -22.81
N LEU A 166 -7.41 11.01 -23.53
CA LEU A 166 -7.20 10.49 -24.88
C LEU A 166 -6.96 8.97 -24.90
N CYS A 167 -6.16 8.43 -23.98
CA CYS A 167 -5.68 7.04 -24.05
C CYS A 167 -6.41 6.06 -23.10
N CYS A 168 -6.73 6.47 -21.87
CA CYS A 168 -7.10 5.58 -20.77
C CYS A 168 -8.63 5.56 -20.54
N LYS A 169 -9.38 4.82 -21.37
CA LYS A 169 -10.86 4.91 -21.42
C LYS A 169 -11.62 4.42 -20.18
N LYS A 170 -10.95 3.78 -19.23
CA LYS A 170 -11.51 3.31 -17.96
C LYS A 170 -10.98 4.08 -16.74
N PHE A 171 -10.20 5.14 -16.97
CA PHE A 171 -9.62 5.94 -15.89
C PHE A 171 -10.68 6.47 -14.93
N SER A 172 -10.50 6.19 -13.64
CA SER A 172 -11.52 6.50 -12.62
C SER A 172 -10.97 6.94 -11.26
N ALA A 173 -9.67 6.76 -11.01
CA ALA A 173 -9.00 7.16 -9.77
C ALA A 173 -7.76 8.02 -10.02
N LEU A 174 -7.68 9.18 -9.37
CA LEU A 174 -6.54 10.09 -9.40
C LEU A 174 -6.14 10.46 -7.97
N ARG A 175 -4.86 10.32 -7.64
CA ARG A 175 -4.28 10.79 -6.36
C ARG A 175 -3.18 11.80 -6.64
N LEU A 176 -3.33 12.99 -6.07
CA LEU A 176 -2.42 14.12 -6.14
C LEU A 176 -1.97 14.48 -4.72
N LEU A 177 -0.75 14.11 -4.37
CA LEU A 177 -0.18 14.41 -3.06
C LEU A 177 0.53 15.76 -3.07
N SER A 178 0.17 16.65 -2.13
CA SER A 178 0.77 17.98 -1.98
C SER A 178 0.80 18.83 -3.26
N ALA A 179 -0.26 18.69 -4.07
CA ALA A 179 -0.40 19.41 -5.33
C ALA A 179 -1.07 20.78 -5.13
N ARG A 180 -0.70 21.77 -5.96
CA ARG A 180 -1.41 23.04 -6.05
C ARG A 180 -2.46 22.93 -7.15
N ILE A 181 -3.73 23.09 -6.78
CA ILE A 181 -4.88 23.01 -7.68
C ILE A 181 -5.43 24.42 -7.87
N GLY A 182 -4.92 25.10 -8.90
CA GLY A 182 -5.46 26.36 -9.39
C GLY A 182 -6.72 26.18 -10.22
N GLU A 183 -7.26 27.29 -10.71
CA GLU A 183 -8.46 27.31 -11.56
C GLU A 183 -8.23 26.57 -12.89
N ALA A 184 -6.99 26.62 -13.42
CA ALA A 184 -6.60 25.89 -14.63
C ALA A 184 -6.59 24.37 -14.39
N GLU A 185 -5.99 23.91 -13.29
CA GLU A 185 -5.92 22.50 -12.91
C GLU A 185 -7.32 21.94 -12.60
N ALA A 186 -8.14 22.68 -11.82
CA ALA A 186 -9.52 22.32 -11.52
C ALA A 186 -10.38 22.19 -12.79
N SER A 187 -10.32 23.20 -13.67
CA SER A 187 -11.04 23.18 -14.95
C SER A 187 -10.57 22.04 -15.87
N ALA A 188 -9.27 21.74 -15.87
CA ALA A 188 -8.70 20.66 -16.67
C ALA A 188 -9.11 19.27 -16.14
N ILE A 189 -9.23 19.08 -14.82
CA ILE A 189 -9.81 17.87 -14.21
C ILE A 189 -11.23 17.66 -14.70
N VAL A 190 -12.09 18.68 -14.58
CA VAL A 190 -13.50 18.61 -15.02
C VAL A 190 -13.61 18.33 -16.52
N THR A 191 -12.79 18.98 -17.34
CA THR A 191 -12.84 18.87 -18.80
C THR A 191 -12.37 17.51 -19.30
N ASN A 192 -11.28 16.97 -18.72
CA ASN A 192 -10.65 15.74 -19.20
C ASN A 192 -11.15 14.48 -18.49
N LEU A 193 -11.53 14.59 -17.22
CA LEU A 193 -11.89 13.47 -16.36
C LEU A 193 -13.33 13.62 -15.76
N PRO A 194 -14.37 14.02 -16.52
CA PRO A 194 -15.70 14.32 -15.98
C PRO A 194 -16.39 13.13 -15.30
N ASN A 195 -15.98 11.90 -15.63
CA ASN A 195 -16.49 10.66 -15.07
C ASN A 195 -15.58 10.06 -13.96
N ILE A 196 -14.63 10.84 -13.43
CA ILE A 196 -13.80 10.41 -12.31
C ILE A 196 -14.66 10.09 -11.08
N LYS A 197 -14.26 9.05 -10.35
CA LYS A 197 -15.00 8.54 -9.18
C LYS A 197 -14.23 8.70 -7.87
N TYR A 198 -12.90 8.68 -7.94
CA TYR A 198 -12.01 8.73 -6.78
C TYR A 198 -10.98 9.82 -7.01
N LEU A 199 -11.03 10.85 -6.18
CA LEU A 199 -10.10 11.98 -6.24
C LEU A 199 -9.51 12.22 -4.85
N VAL A 200 -8.19 12.14 -4.75
CA VAL A 200 -7.43 12.47 -3.54
C VAL A 200 -6.52 13.65 -3.86
N LEU A 201 -6.63 14.72 -3.10
CA LEU A 201 -5.86 15.97 -3.22
C LEU A 201 -5.06 16.28 -1.93
N ARG A 202 -4.95 15.29 -1.05
CA ARG A 202 -4.43 15.40 0.33
C ARG A 202 -3.12 16.18 0.44
N GLY A 203 -3.04 17.06 1.45
CA GLY A 203 -1.86 17.90 1.71
C GLY A 203 -1.68 19.04 0.70
N GLY A 204 -2.68 19.30 -0.13
CA GLY A 204 -2.60 20.20 -1.29
C GLY A 204 -2.99 21.65 -1.00
N GLN A 205 -2.79 22.51 -2.00
CA GLN A 205 -3.32 23.88 -2.00
C GLN A 205 -4.53 23.94 -2.93
N ILE A 206 -5.72 24.12 -2.38
CA ILE A 206 -6.97 24.25 -3.12
C ILE A 206 -7.89 25.22 -2.39
N ASN A 207 -8.30 26.30 -3.06
CA ASN A 207 -9.26 27.24 -2.48
C ASN A 207 -10.71 26.78 -2.69
N PHE A 208 -11.63 27.31 -1.88
CA PHE A 208 -13.06 26.97 -1.98
C PHE A 208 -13.64 27.10 -3.40
N LYS A 209 -13.26 28.15 -4.16
CA LYS A 209 -13.71 28.33 -5.56
C LYS A 209 -13.31 27.14 -6.45
N ASN A 210 -12.08 26.67 -6.34
CA ASN A 210 -11.57 25.57 -7.15
C ASN A 210 -12.16 24.22 -6.70
N LEU A 211 -12.46 24.06 -5.41
CA LEU A 211 -13.20 22.91 -4.88
C LEU A 211 -14.62 22.86 -5.47
N VAL A 212 -15.34 23.99 -5.51
CA VAL A 212 -16.65 24.11 -6.18
C VAL A 212 -16.56 23.70 -7.64
N ILE A 213 -15.58 24.19 -8.40
CA ILE A 213 -15.39 23.81 -9.82
C ILE A 213 -15.31 22.28 -9.98
N ILE A 214 -14.49 21.61 -9.15
CA ILE A 214 -14.30 20.15 -9.22
C ILE A 214 -15.57 19.39 -8.83
N VAL A 215 -16.19 19.72 -7.70
CA VAL A 215 -17.37 19.02 -7.19
C VAL A 215 -18.58 19.26 -8.09
N GLU A 216 -18.75 20.47 -8.61
CA GLU A 216 -19.85 20.75 -9.54
C GLU A 216 -19.63 20.13 -10.92
N GLY A 217 -18.39 20.02 -11.40
CA GLY A 217 -18.07 19.44 -12.70
C GLY A 217 -18.07 17.90 -12.71
N CYS A 218 -17.45 17.26 -11.73
CA CYS A 218 -17.22 15.81 -11.69
C CYS A 218 -18.37 15.05 -11.04
N LYS A 219 -19.55 15.03 -11.69
CA LYS A 219 -20.79 14.43 -11.15
C LYS A 219 -20.74 12.93 -10.85
N SER A 220 -19.67 12.22 -11.21
CA SER A 220 -19.46 10.80 -10.91
C SER A 220 -18.65 10.54 -9.62
N LEU A 221 -18.24 11.58 -8.89
CA LEU A 221 -17.46 11.44 -7.66
C LEU A 221 -18.20 10.60 -6.60
N VAL A 222 -17.52 9.55 -6.14
CA VAL A 222 -17.95 8.67 -5.04
C VAL A 222 -17.09 8.92 -3.80
N TYR A 223 -15.80 9.22 -4.00
CA TYR A 223 -14.82 9.52 -2.96
C TYR A 223 -14.07 10.80 -3.31
N LEU A 224 -14.09 11.77 -2.41
CA LEU A 224 -13.27 12.98 -2.48
C LEU A 224 -12.55 13.17 -1.15
N ASP A 225 -11.22 13.24 -1.20
CA ASP A 225 -10.37 13.43 -0.04
C ASP A 225 -9.50 14.66 -0.27
N VAL A 226 -9.85 15.72 0.44
CA VAL A 226 -9.17 17.01 0.49
C VAL A 226 -8.63 17.26 1.90
N SER A 227 -8.28 16.19 2.63
CA SER A 227 -7.71 16.30 3.99
C SER A 227 -6.35 17.01 3.97
N ASP A 228 -5.97 17.63 5.09
CA ASP A 228 -4.72 18.38 5.26
C ASP A 228 -4.49 19.48 4.19
N CYS A 229 -5.56 20.04 3.59
CA CYS A 229 -5.45 21.03 2.52
C CYS A 229 -5.40 22.48 3.03
N ILE A 230 -4.76 23.36 2.27
CA ILE A 230 -4.75 24.81 2.53
C ILE A 230 -5.64 25.53 1.51
N GLY A 231 -6.57 26.34 1.99
CA GLY A 231 -7.38 27.27 1.19
C GLY A 231 -8.89 27.27 1.44
N PHE A 232 -9.40 26.50 2.41
CA PHE A 232 -10.79 26.53 2.84
C PHE A 232 -10.93 26.07 4.30
N ASP A 233 -11.95 26.58 4.98
CA ASP A 233 -12.35 26.12 6.31
C ASP A 233 -13.16 24.80 6.17
N PRO A 234 -12.72 23.67 6.76
CA PRO A 234 -13.44 22.40 6.66
C PRO A 234 -14.78 22.40 7.41
N ASP A 235 -14.99 23.30 8.38
CA ASP A 235 -16.21 23.42 9.17
C ASP A 235 -17.24 24.42 8.57
N ASP A 236 -16.93 25.11 7.46
CA ASP A 236 -17.90 25.98 6.75
C ASP A 236 -19.07 25.13 6.22
N GLU A 237 -20.30 25.48 6.62
CA GLU A 237 -21.55 24.83 6.18
C GLU A 237 -21.61 24.68 4.64
N LYS A 238 -21.03 25.62 3.88
CA LYS A 238 -20.99 25.57 2.42
C LYS A 238 -20.11 24.44 1.87
N VAL A 239 -19.03 24.06 2.56
CA VAL A 239 -18.16 22.92 2.17
C VAL A 239 -18.91 21.62 2.39
N LEU A 240 -19.59 21.50 3.53
CA LEU A 240 -20.41 20.34 3.88
C LEU A 240 -21.63 20.19 2.95
N GLU A 241 -22.31 21.30 2.61
CA GLU A 241 -23.43 21.29 1.65
C GLU A 241 -22.96 20.92 0.24
N LEU A 242 -21.85 21.52 -0.23
CA LEU A 242 -21.25 21.24 -1.54
C LEU A 242 -20.95 19.74 -1.72
N ALA A 243 -20.32 19.12 -0.72
CA ALA A 243 -19.91 17.72 -0.77
C ALA A 243 -21.02 16.72 -0.35
N SER A 244 -22.19 17.18 0.11
CA SER A 244 -23.25 16.35 0.70
C SER A 244 -23.78 15.17 -0.16
N HIS A 245 -23.56 15.22 -1.47
CA HIS A 245 -23.96 14.17 -2.42
C HIS A 245 -22.84 13.16 -2.74
N ILE A 246 -21.61 13.43 -2.30
CA ILE A 246 -20.47 12.53 -2.44
C ILE A 246 -20.56 11.49 -1.33
N LYS A 247 -20.49 10.20 -1.66
CA LYS A 247 -20.69 9.10 -0.70
C LYS A 247 -19.66 9.15 0.44
N THR A 248 -18.42 9.46 0.12
CA THR A 248 -17.32 9.58 1.07
C THR A 248 -16.59 10.90 0.80
N PHE A 249 -16.68 11.83 1.73
CA PHE A 249 -15.97 13.11 1.72
C PHE A 249 -15.07 13.20 2.94
N LYS A 250 -13.82 13.63 2.74
CA LYS A 250 -12.85 13.91 3.81
C LYS A 250 -12.22 15.27 3.59
N CYS A 251 -12.07 16.03 4.66
CA CYS A 251 -11.52 17.39 4.69
C CYS A 251 -10.77 17.69 5.99
N GLU A 252 -10.67 16.72 6.90
CA GLU A 252 -10.07 16.86 8.22
C GLU A 252 -8.62 17.36 8.12
N GLY A 253 -8.20 18.23 9.05
CA GLY A 253 -6.86 18.84 9.03
C GLY A 253 -6.67 19.97 8.00
N SER A 254 -7.69 20.30 7.21
CA SER A 254 -7.64 21.47 6.31
C SER A 254 -7.78 22.79 7.06
N MET A 255 -7.28 23.87 6.47
CA MET A 255 -7.24 25.21 7.07
C MET A 255 -7.29 26.32 6.02
N LEU A 256 -7.57 27.56 6.45
CA LEU A 256 -7.47 28.73 5.57
C LEU A 256 -5.99 29.09 5.31
N GLU A 257 -5.76 29.82 4.23
CA GLU A 257 -4.41 30.33 3.91
C GLU A 257 -3.95 31.39 4.92
N GLU A 258 -4.88 32.07 5.60
CA GLU A 258 -4.59 33.07 6.64
C GLU A 258 -4.09 32.38 7.92
N ASP A 259 -4.80 31.34 8.41
CA ASP A 259 -4.40 30.52 9.56
C ASP A 259 -2.98 29.94 9.39
N TYR A 260 -2.64 29.50 8.16
CA TYR A 260 -1.32 28.97 7.83
C TYR A 260 -0.18 29.97 8.03
N TYR A 261 -0.42 31.29 7.93
CA TYR A 261 0.61 32.31 8.17
C TYR A 261 0.60 32.88 9.60
N GLU A 262 -0.48 32.71 10.36
CA GLU A 262 -0.48 33.00 11.81
C GLU A 262 0.36 31.97 12.57
N ASP A 263 0.21 30.69 12.25
CA ASP A 263 0.96 29.56 12.86
C ASP A 263 2.48 29.63 12.61
N TYR A 264 2.92 30.30 11.53
CA TYR A 264 4.34 30.47 11.20
C TYR A 264 5.06 31.62 11.93
N ASN A 265 4.35 32.42 12.75
CA ASN A 265 4.96 33.50 13.54
C ASN A 265 5.38 33.10 14.96
N ASP A 266 4.90 31.95 15.48
CA ASP A 266 5.43 31.33 16.71
C ASP A 266 6.35 30.16 16.34
N TYR A 267 7.66 30.44 16.26
CA TYR A 267 8.66 29.45 15.86
C TYR A 267 9.13 28.59 17.05
N GLU A 268 8.24 27.77 17.62
CA GLU A 268 8.61 26.59 18.42
C GLU A 268 7.43 25.60 18.58
N ASP A 269 7.71 24.30 18.40
CA ASP A 269 6.88 23.13 18.76
C ASP A 269 5.64 22.75 17.89
N PHE A 270 5.90 22.22 16.68
CA PHE A 270 4.91 21.61 15.77
C PHE A 270 4.33 20.25 16.25
N THR A 271 4.43 19.90 17.55
CA THR A 271 4.28 18.52 18.05
C THR A 271 3.03 18.27 18.92
N GLU A 272 2.16 19.27 19.13
CA GLU A 272 1.03 19.15 20.08
C GLU A 272 -0.37 19.02 19.43
N PHE A 273 -0.56 19.44 18.18
CA PHE A 273 -1.91 19.55 17.57
C PHE A 273 -2.60 18.20 17.25
N LEU A 274 -1.87 17.09 17.16
CA LEU A 274 -2.43 15.76 16.84
C LEU A 274 -3.03 15.00 18.05
N LYS A 275 -3.18 15.66 19.21
CA LYS A 275 -3.81 15.08 20.40
C LYS A 275 -5.23 15.64 20.57
N LEU A 276 -6.21 14.74 20.75
CA LEU A 276 -7.68 14.95 20.88
C LEU A 276 -8.43 14.87 19.53
N LYS A 277 -9.54 14.13 19.34
CA LYS A 277 -10.37 13.34 20.27
C LYS A 277 -11.16 12.24 19.51
N ALA A 278 -11.51 11.14 20.20
CA ALA A 278 -12.09 9.93 19.61
C ALA A 278 -13.64 9.89 19.59
N TRP A 279 -14.22 9.03 18.72
CA TRP A 279 -15.59 8.51 18.92
C TRP A 279 -15.77 7.00 18.63
N LYS A 280 -16.97 6.46 18.95
CA LYS A 280 -17.18 5.06 19.36
C LYS A 280 -18.18 4.26 18.50
N ASN A 281 -17.92 2.94 18.43
CA ASN A 281 -18.87 1.81 18.32
C ASN A 281 -19.87 1.74 17.16
N THR A 282 -19.76 0.66 16.36
CA THR A 282 -20.79 -0.41 16.38
C THR A 282 -20.22 -1.76 15.91
N ARG A 283 -20.89 -2.87 16.28
CA ARG A 283 -20.41 -4.26 16.06
C ARG A 283 -20.99 -4.91 14.80
N ASN A 284 -20.36 -6.02 14.37
CA ASN A 284 -20.86 -7.04 13.43
C ASN A 284 -20.98 -6.63 11.95
N ILE A 285 -19.86 -6.22 11.35
CA ILE A 285 -19.73 -6.05 9.89
C ILE A 285 -18.39 -6.63 9.43
N VAL A 286 -18.39 -7.47 8.40
CA VAL A 286 -17.16 -7.85 7.66
C VAL A 286 -16.99 -6.86 6.52
N PHE A 287 -15.76 -6.37 6.39
CA PHE A 287 -15.39 -5.26 5.53
C PHE A 287 -14.48 -5.77 4.40
N ALA A 288 -14.91 -5.68 3.15
CA ALA A 288 -14.08 -5.97 1.99
C ALA A 288 -13.63 -4.66 1.32
N CYS A 289 -12.34 -4.54 1.00
CA CYS A 289 -11.82 -3.38 0.28
C CYS A 289 -12.31 -3.44 -1.18
N ASN A 290 -12.99 -2.37 -1.61
CA ASN A 290 -13.43 -2.23 -3.00
C ASN A 290 -12.28 -1.60 -3.81
N PRO A 291 -11.76 -2.24 -4.88
CA PRO A 291 -10.62 -1.73 -5.65
C PRO A 291 -10.83 -0.37 -6.31
N ILE A 292 -12.09 0.05 -6.45
CA ILE A 292 -12.45 1.38 -6.92
C ILE A 292 -12.58 2.32 -5.70
N SER A 293 -13.29 1.87 -4.65
CA SER A 293 -13.41 2.39 -3.26
C SER A 293 -12.37 3.37 -2.70
N GLY A 294 -11.22 2.81 -2.30
CA GLY A 294 -10.49 3.29 -1.11
C GLY A 294 -11.20 2.94 0.21
N GLU A 295 -12.53 3.02 0.27
CA GLU A 295 -13.33 2.58 1.42
C GLU A 295 -13.89 1.16 1.34
N TYR A 296 -13.95 0.53 2.52
CA TYR A 296 -14.52 -0.80 2.76
C TYR A 296 -16.05 -0.82 2.72
N ILE A 297 -16.64 -1.80 2.03
CA ILE A 297 -18.10 -1.98 2.01
C ILE A 297 -18.54 -2.94 3.13
N ALA A 298 -19.61 -2.58 3.84
CA ALA A 298 -20.32 -3.43 4.78
C ALA A 298 -21.14 -4.51 4.05
N ILE A 299 -20.74 -5.78 4.15
CA ILE A 299 -21.50 -6.90 3.55
C ILE A 299 -22.26 -7.66 4.64
N PRO A 300 -23.60 -7.70 4.61
CA PRO A 300 -24.38 -8.65 5.41
C PRO A 300 -24.10 -10.07 4.93
N VAL A 301 -23.77 -10.99 5.84
CA VAL A 301 -23.57 -12.40 5.50
C VAL A 301 -24.92 -13.02 5.11
N ALA A 302 -25.09 -13.29 3.82
CA ALA A 302 -26.23 -14.04 3.26
C ALA A 302 -25.74 -15.27 2.48
N ASP A 303 -26.51 -16.35 2.55
CA ASP A 303 -26.09 -17.70 2.16
C ASP A 303 -26.36 -18.04 0.67
N LYS A 304 -25.34 -18.64 0.03
CA LYS A 304 -25.37 -19.70 -1.01
C LYS A 304 -26.01 -19.55 -2.42
N GLU A 305 -25.27 -20.17 -3.36
CA GLU A 305 -25.68 -20.78 -4.67
C GLU A 305 -26.16 -19.79 -5.76
N LYS A 306 -25.89 -19.90 -7.08
CA LYS A 306 -25.21 -20.86 -8.01
C LYS A 306 -24.85 -20.05 -9.31
N ASN A 307 -24.10 -20.50 -10.33
CA ASN A 307 -23.59 -21.81 -10.74
C ASN A 307 -22.29 -21.75 -11.61
N ARG A 308 -21.66 -22.92 -11.78
CA ARG A 308 -20.60 -23.42 -12.71
C ARG A 308 -20.20 -22.67 -14.01
N ILE A 309 -18.87 -22.64 -14.24
CA ILE A 309 -18.21 -23.53 -15.22
C ILE A 309 -17.16 -24.37 -14.44
N GLU A 310 -16.92 -25.62 -14.82
CA GLU A 310 -16.07 -26.57 -14.07
C GLU A 310 -14.62 -26.63 -14.56
N MET A 311 -13.69 -26.39 -13.64
CA MET A 311 -12.42 -27.11 -13.56
C MET A 311 -12.29 -27.65 -12.12
N GLU A 312 -11.81 -28.88 -11.94
CA GLU A 312 -11.60 -29.48 -10.60
C GLU A 312 -10.33 -28.93 -9.93
N GLU A 313 -10.32 -27.62 -9.66
CA GLU A 313 -9.25 -27.00 -8.86
C GLU A 313 -9.28 -27.53 -7.42
N ARG A 314 -8.11 -27.98 -6.94
CA ARG A 314 -7.93 -28.33 -5.52
C ARG A 314 -8.06 -27.07 -4.67
N LYS A 315 -9.24 -26.88 -4.08
CA LYS A 315 -9.52 -25.76 -3.18
C LYS A 315 -8.54 -25.75 -1.99
N TRP A 316 -7.89 -24.61 -1.76
CA TRP A 316 -6.95 -24.37 -0.66
C TRP A 316 -7.52 -24.65 0.74
N GLU A 317 -8.84 -24.64 0.88
CA GLU A 317 -9.58 -25.04 2.09
C GLU A 317 -9.37 -26.51 2.47
N ASN A 318 -8.91 -27.35 1.52
CA ASN A 318 -8.65 -28.77 1.68
C ASN A 318 -7.18 -29.12 1.96
N LEU A 319 -6.30 -28.11 2.12
CA LEU A 319 -4.91 -28.34 2.52
C LEU A 319 -4.83 -28.52 4.05
N GLU A 320 -3.96 -29.42 4.50
CA GLU A 320 -3.79 -29.71 5.93
C GLU A 320 -3.11 -28.52 6.65
N LEU A 321 -3.55 -28.21 7.87
CA LEU A 321 -3.18 -26.97 8.58
C LEU A 321 -1.70 -26.94 8.99
N ASP A 322 -1.13 -28.11 9.27
CA ASP A 322 0.30 -28.32 9.58
C ASP A 322 1.21 -27.98 8.39
N CYS A 323 0.78 -28.36 7.18
CA CYS A 323 1.46 -28.04 5.94
C CYS A 323 1.48 -26.52 5.71
N LEU A 324 0.34 -25.85 5.93
CA LEU A 324 0.23 -24.39 5.87
C LEU A 324 1.10 -23.70 6.92
N ALA A 325 1.09 -24.18 8.18
CA ALA A 325 1.90 -23.62 9.26
C ALA A 325 3.42 -23.67 8.97
N ASN A 326 3.92 -24.79 8.42
CA ASN A 326 5.33 -24.94 8.03
C ASN A 326 5.75 -23.97 6.89
N VAL A 327 4.79 -23.57 6.05
CA VAL A 327 4.98 -22.52 5.03
C VAL A 327 4.97 -21.14 5.66
N PHE A 328 4.01 -20.87 6.52
CA PHE A 328 3.82 -19.59 7.20
C PHE A 328 4.98 -19.24 8.14
N GLY A 329 5.65 -20.23 8.74
CA GLY A 329 6.92 -20.03 9.44
C GLY A 329 8.12 -19.60 8.56
N ARG A 330 7.92 -19.39 7.25
CA ARG A 330 8.97 -19.00 6.28
C ARG A 330 8.67 -17.76 5.45
N VAL A 331 7.47 -17.17 5.54
CA VAL A 331 7.09 -15.98 4.73
C VAL A 331 7.40 -14.64 5.39
N GLY A 332 8.12 -14.63 6.51
CA GLY A 332 8.42 -13.41 7.27
C GLY A 332 7.28 -12.97 8.19
N MET A 333 7.63 -12.22 9.24
CA MET A 333 6.69 -11.83 10.30
C MET A 333 5.62 -10.85 9.80
N GLU A 334 5.98 -9.90 8.94
CA GLU A 334 5.03 -8.94 8.36
C GLU A 334 4.00 -9.63 7.46
N SER A 335 4.42 -10.45 6.49
CA SER A 335 3.51 -11.15 5.59
C SER A 335 2.64 -12.17 6.35
N LEU A 336 3.18 -12.80 7.40
CA LEU A 336 2.42 -13.66 8.32
C LEU A 336 1.36 -12.90 9.12
N LEU A 337 1.60 -11.62 9.41
CA LEU A 337 0.72 -10.73 10.17
C LEU A 337 -0.36 -10.07 9.30
N LEU A 338 0.01 -9.58 8.11
CA LEU A 338 -0.77 -8.62 7.31
C LEU A 338 -1.23 -9.14 5.95
N ASP A 339 -0.69 -10.26 5.46
CA ASP A 339 -1.05 -10.80 4.15
C ASP A 339 -1.71 -12.19 4.28
N VAL A 340 -1.01 -13.15 4.89
CA VAL A 340 -1.48 -14.54 5.08
C VAL A 340 -2.87 -14.65 5.72
N PRO A 341 -3.20 -13.94 6.83
CA PRO A 341 -4.47 -14.17 7.52
C PRO A 341 -5.70 -13.72 6.72
N PHE A 342 -5.50 -12.84 5.75
CA PHE A 342 -6.56 -12.25 4.93
C PHE A 342 -6.81 -13.01 3.62
N VAL A 343 -5.97 -13.99 3.26
CA VAL A 343 -6.13 -14.79 2.02
C VAL A 343 -7.36 -15.68 2.05
N CYS A 344 -7.57 -16.46 3.12
CA CYS A 344 -8.77 -17.27 3.33
C CYS A 344 -8.90 -17.79 4.77
N LYS A 345 -10.06 -18.35 5.14
CA LYS A 345 -10.31 -18.92 6.48
C LYS A 345 -9.37 -20.06 6.87
N SER A 346 -8.86 -20.84 5.92
CA SER A 346 -7.89 -21.92 6.21
C SER A 346 -6.51 -21.33 6.54
N TRP A 347 -6.08 -20.33 5.77
CA TRP A 347 -4.82 -19.62 5.99
C TRP A 347 -4.83 -18.83 7.29
N TYR A 348 -5.94 -18.14 7.61
CA TYR A 348 -6.15 -17.55 8.92
C TYR A 348 -5.93 -18.58 10.05
N LYS A 349 -6.61 -19.73 9.99
CA LYS A 349 -6.49 -20.79 11.01
C LYS A 349 -5.06 -21.32 11.16
N ALA A 350 -4.36 -21.58 10.05
CA ALA A 350 -2.99 -22.07 10.12
C ALA A 350 -1.99 -20.98 10.53
N SER A 351 -2.24 -19.70 10.28
CA SER A 351 -1.41 -18.59 10.79
C SER A 351 -1.49 -18.42 12.31
N LEU A 352 -2.49 -19.00 12.96
CA LEU A 352 -2.60 -19.06 14.43
C LEU A 352 -1.75 -20.18 15.04
N ASP A 353 -1.15 -21.06 14.23
CA ASP A 353 -0.25 -22.10 14.75
C ASP A 353 1.03 -21.46 15.31
N PRO A 354 1.39 -21.71 16.60
CA PRO A 354 2.55 -21.08 17.23
C PRO A 354 3.88 -21.36 16.51
N SER A 355 3.97 -22.45 15.75
CA SER A 355 5.16 -22.80 14.99
C SER A 355 5.48 -21.83 13.84
N CYS A 356 4.50 -21.03 13.39
CA CYS A 356 4.71 -19.96 12.42
C CYS A 356 5.54 -18.80 13.01
N TRP A 357 5.40 -18.55 14.32
CA TRP A 357 5.93 -17.35 15.00
C TRP A 357 7.31 -17.60 15.66
N LYS A 358 8.04 -18.63 15.22
CA LYS A 358 9.36 -19.01 15.76
C LYS A 358 10.48 -18.00 15.49
N ARG A 359 10.30 -17.09 14.53
CA ARG A 359 11.28 -16.09 14.09
C ARG A 359 10.59 -14.74 13.91
N LEU A 360 10.84 -13.82 14.83
CA LEU A 360 10.23 -12.50 14.87
C LEU A 360 11.33 -11.45 14.69
N VAL A 361 11.34 -10.78 13.54
CA VAL A 361 12.33 -9.74 13.22
C VAL A 361 11.55 -8.48 12.92
N PHE A 362 11.49 -7.57 13.89
CA PHE A 362 10.83 -6.29 13.73
C PHE A 362 11.76 -5.32 12.98
N PRO A 363 11.22 -4.44 12.10
CA PRO A 363 11.93 -3.25 11.64
C PRO A 363 12.42 -2.41 12.83
N ARG A 364 13.51 -1.64 12.66
CA ARG A 364 14.02 -0.80 13.76
C ARG A 364 13.05 0.33 14.14
N ASN A 365 12.33 0.89 13.17
CA ASN A 365 11.28 1.87 13.39
C ASN A 365 9.98 1.26 12.87
N ILE A 366 8.93 1.24 13.71
CA ILE A 366 7.64 0.64 13.36
C ILE A 366 6.45 1.61 13.47
N GLU A 367 6.60 2.73 14.19
CA GLU A 367 5.67 3.86 14.26
C GLU A 367 6.20 5.02 13.42
N SER A 368 5.32 5.74 12.72
CA SER A 368 5.71 6.94 11.98
C SER A 368 6.15 8.07 12.91
N ASP A 369 7.39 8.53 12.75
CA ASP A 369 7.84 9.84 13.22
C ASP A 369 7.71 10.89 12.10
N TRP A 370 7.98 12.17 12.41
CA TRP A 370 7.90 13.27 11.45
C TRP A 370 8.96 13.22 10.33
N MET A 371 9.91 12.26 10.38
CA MET A 371 10.95 12.05 9.36
C MET A 371 10.67 10.82 8.47
N THR A 372 9.88 9.86 8.93
CA THR A 372 9.65 8.57 8.26
C THR A 372 8.48 8.63 7.28
N THR A 373 8.82 8.68 6.00
CA THR A 373 7.85 8.85 4.91
C THR A 373 7.38 7.52 4.32
N GLY A 374 6.58 6.77 5.08
CA GLY A 374 5.92 5.53 4.62
C GLY A 374 4.85 5.04 5.60
N VAL A 375 3.99 4.11 5.18
CA VAL A 375 3.13 3.38 6.14
C VAL A 375 4.03 2.34 6.80
N LEU A 376 4.37 2.52 8.09
CA LEU A 376 5.24 1.59 8.79
C LEU A 376 4.45 0.39 9.32
N LEU A 377 5.17 -0.62 9.82
CA LEU A 377 4.58 -1.90 10.18
C LEU A 377 3.45 -1.79 11.22
N LEU A 378 3.58 -0.87 12.20
CA LEU A 378 2.53 -0.65 13.20
C LEU A 378 1.34 0.09 12.59
N ASP A 379 1.57 1.08 11.74
CA ASP A 379 0.49 1.82 11.06
C ASP A 379 -0.33 0.88 10.16
N ARG A 380 0.35 0.06 9.35
CA ARG A 380 -0.28 -0.97 8.50
C ARG A 380 -1.02 -2.00 9.34
N PHE A 381 -0.48 -2.41 10.48
CA PHE A 381 -1.17 -3.30 11.41
C PHE A 381 -2.41 -2.66 12.04
N MET A 382 -2.32 -1.40 12.48
CA MET A 382 -3.45 -0.64 13.04
C MET A 382 -4.55 -0.45 12.01
N GLU A 383 -4.20 -0.20 10.74
CA GLU A 383 -5.13 -0.10 9.62
C GLU A 383 -5.83 -1.44 9.32
N GLU A 384 -5.06 -2.51 9.04
CA GLU A 384 -5.59 -3.83 8.66
C GLU A 384 -6.42 -4.49 9.77
N TYR A 385 -5.99 -4.35 11.04
CA TYR A 385 -6.72 -4.89 12.21
C TYR A 385 -7.71 -3.90 12.84
N LYS A 386 -7.80 -2.67 12.31
CA LYS A 386 -8.70 -1.59 12.77
C LYS A 386 -8.50 -1.24 14.25
N ILE A 387 -7.25 -1.17 14.69
CA ILE A 387 -6.84 -0.84 16.06
C ILE A 387 -6.58 0.66 16.13
N GLY A 388 -7.48 1.42 16.77
CA GLY A 388 -7.46 2.89 16.71
C GLY A 388 -6.31 3.58 17.47
N ASN A 389 -5.59 2.88 18.33
CA ASN A 389 -4.30 3.27 18.90
C ASN A 389 -3.62 2.01 19.48
N CYS A 390 -2.35 1.80 19.16
CA CYS A 390 -1.54 0.69 19.64
C CYS A 390 -0.11 1.21 19.88
N SER A 391 0.44 1.05 21.08
CA SER A 391 1.84 1.38 21.32
C SER A 391 2.77 0.28 20.80
N VAL A 392 4.01 0.64 20.45
CA VAL A 392 5.13 -0.30 20.22
C VAL A 392 5.08 -1.49 21.20
N ASP A 393 4.99 -1.21 22.50
CA ASP A 393 4.99 -2.24 23.54
C ASP A 393 3.81 -3.22 23.43
N ALA A 394 2.60 -2.70 23.20
CA ALA A 394 1.40 -3.53 23.07
C ALA A 394 1.44 -4.38 21.79
N PHE A 395 1.93 -3.79 20.69
CA PHE A 395 2.13 -4.46 19.41
C PHE A 395 3.16 -5.59 19.49
N VAL A 396 4.32 -5.33 20.09
CA VAL A 396 5.37 -6.32 20.26
C VAL A 396 4.89 -7.46 21.15
N LYS A 397 4.27 -7.16 22.30
CA LYS A 397 3.69 -8.19 23.20
C LYS A 397 2.64 -9.05 22.46
N PHE A 398 1.77 -8.43 21.66
CA PHE A 398 0.76 -9.14 20.86
C PHE A 398 1.38 -10.11 19.84
N ILE A 399 2.44 -9.71 19.14
CA ILE A 399 3.12 -10.56 18.15
C ILE A 399 3.96 -11.65 18.81
N VAL A 400 4.68 -11.34 19.91
CA VAL A 400 5.45 -12.33 20.67
C VAL A 400 4.52 -13.40 21.24
N GLY A 401 3.40 -13.02 21.85
CA GLY A 401 2.44 -13.96 22.45
C GLY A 401 1.80 -14.93 21.48
N ARG A 402 1.76 -14.63 20.16
CA ARG A 402 1.35 -15.63 19.15
C ARG A 402 2.31 -16.81 19.05
N SER A 403 3.58 -16.65 19.45
CA SER A 403 4.53 -17.75 19.54
C SER A 403 4.27 -18.70 20.70
N HIS A 404 3.50 -18.31 21.71
CA HIS A 404 3.22 -19.12 22.90
C HIS A 404 4.51 -19.76 23.47
N GLY A 405 5.55 -18.96 23.73
CA GLY A 405 6.88 -19.43 24.17
C GLY A 405 7.74 -20.15 23.12
N ASN A 406 7.29 -20.31 21.87
CA ASN A 406 8.07 -20.98 20.80
C ASN A 406 9.04 -20.03 20.05
N CYS A 407 9.17 -18.76 20.44
CA CYS A 407 10.05 -17.82 19.76
C CYS A 407 11.53 -18.22 19.94
N THR A 408 12.20 -18.60 18.85
CA THR A 408 13.62 -19.02 18.85
C THR A 408 14.59 -17.93 18.38
N ARG A 409 14.07 -16.87 17.75
CA ARG A 409 14.84 -15.71 17.30
C ARG A 409 13.94 -14.48 17.34
N LEU A 410 14.29 -13.52 18.19
CA LEU A 410 13.60 -12.25 18.34
C LEU A 410 14.58 -11.10 18.11
N LEU A 411 14.19 -10.11 17.30
CA LEU A 411 14.89 -8.84 17.15
C LEU A 411 13.87 -7.72 17.31
N LEU A 412 14.03 -6.92 18.37
CA LEU A 412 13.08 -5.91 18.81
C LEU A 412 13.23 -4.59 18.03
N PRO A 413 12.14 -3.82 17.86
CA PRO A 413 12.20 -2.46 17.33
C PRO A 413 12.79 -1.51 18.38
N SER A 414 13.21 -0.33 17.94
CA SER A 414 13.48 0.79 18.85
C SER A 414 12.19 1.25 19.55
N GLY A 415 12.33 1.92 20.70
CA GLY A 415 11.18 2.39 21.49
C GLY A 415 10.57 1.37 22.46
N CYS A 416 10.95 0.08 22.41
CA CYS A 416 10.50 -0.91 23.41
C CYS A 416 10.95 -0.53 24.83
N THR A 417 10.04 -0.59 25.80
CA THR A 417 10.40 -0.40 27.22
C THR A 417 11.00 -1.66 27.86
N GLU A 418 11.59 -1.52 29.05
CA GLU A 418 12.00 -2.67 29.87
C GLU A 418 10.85 -3.63 30.22
N GLU A 419 9.59 -3.17 30.19
CA GLU A 419 8.44 -4.04 30.48
C GLU A 419 8.18 -5.05 29.36
N VAL A 420 8.54 -4.72 28.11
CA VAL A 420 8.50 -5.67 26.99
C VAL A 420 9.58 -6.73 27.18
N VAL A 421 10.80 -6.32 27.56
CA VAL A 421 11.91 -7.23 27.80
C VAL A 421 11.60 -8.20 28.96
N LYS A 422 10.96 -7.72 30.03
CA LYS A 422 10.48 -8.56 31.14
C LYS A 422 9.39 -9.53 30.69
N TYR A 423 8.36 -9.04 29.97
CA TYR A 423 7.31 -9.88 29.40
C TYR A 423 7.86 -11.03 28.53
N ILE A 424 8.85 -10.74 27.67
CA ILE A 424 9.50 -11.74 26.81
C ILE A 424 10.32 -12.77 27.62
N ALA A 425 10.88 -12.37 28.75
CA ALA A 425 11.66 -13.27 29.60
C ALA A 425 10.80 -14.19 30.48
N ASP A 426 9.51 -13.87 30.63
CA ASP A 426 8.52 -14.60 31.43
C ASP A 426 7.59 -15.52 30.58
N GLU A 427 7.70 -15.50 29.23
CA GLU A 427 7.04 -16.44 28.28
C GLU A 427 7.91 -17.67 27.92
#